data_AF-A0A8H7V606-F1
#
_entry.id   AF-A0A8H7V606-F1
#
_cell.length_a   1.000
_cell.length_b   1.000
_cell.length_c   1.000
_cell.angle_alpha   90.00
_cell.angle_beta   90.00
_cell.angle_gamma   90.00
#
_symmetry.space_group_name_H-M   'P 1'
#
loop_
_entity.id
_entity.type
_entity.pdbx_description
1 polymer ?
#
loop_
_entity_poly.entity_id
_entity_poly.type
_entity_poly.pdbx_seq_one_letter_code
_entity_poly.pdbx_strand_id
1 'polypeptide(L)'
;MSRSRKNQISHFNVMVVGFSGVGKTSFVRTLLETLALDQANTIANSNNKKRRDSFMSENSSVLVQEQLQGPIERTTQPYTISREIEVEKKERIILTIIDTPGFGAEYLVDKQLHDITKYIEHQFDLTLQEESKVKRNPKSVDTQVHCCLYFIDPKKSALDEFDIRILKRLSNRVNVIPIIGKADNLTLAQRNRLKPSIIKDIYTTFKIPVYGMPDEEEEEEEDDDDEEGENNKKEDKPTTLAQFLEQFDYEQEDNDTQSVLDYLHTIPFTVIAYEDEPETGNPIEISPDIKLGRDFGWGSIDCLGEKYSDFVKLKHTLLSSHRRYLQLDTVERYYEQYRTERLMYKRATKIGMVAPNLATS
;
A
#
# COMPACT_ATOMS: atom_id res chain seq x y z
N MET A 1 -21.34 1.92 -33.23
CA MET A 1 -21.95 1.34 -32.00
C MET A 1 -20.83 0.96 -31.05
N SER A 2 -20.45 1.89 -30.17
CA SER A 2 -19.44 1.66 -29.13
C SER A 2 -20.01 0.65 -28.13
N ARG A 3 -19.41 -0.54 -28.05
CA ARG A 3 -19.68 -1.48 -26.96
C ARG A 3 -19.35 -0.74 -25.67
N SER A 4 -20.40 -0.37 -24.93
CA SER A 4 -20.30 0.02 -23.52
C SER A 4 -19.28 -0.91 -22.86
N ARG A 5 -18.13 -0.35 -22.44
CA ARG A 5 -17.19 -1.04 -21.55
C ARG A 5 -18.04 -1.46 -20.37
N LYS A 6 -18.40 -2.75 -20.31
CA LYS A 6 -19.15 -3.34 -19.20
C LYS A 6 -18.45 -2.88 -17.92
N ASN A 7 -19.21 -2.40 -16.94
CA ASN A 7 -18.71 -2.07 -15.60
C ASN A 7 -17.84 -3.22 -15.08
N GLN A 8 -16.54 -3.16 -15.33
CA GLN A 8 -15.58 -4.14 -14.88
C GLN A 8 -15.14 -3.63 -13.51
N ILE A 9 -15.56 -4.37 -12.49
CA ILE A 9 -15.17 -4.07 -11.11
C ILE A 9 -13.68 -4.43 -11.02
N SER A 10 -12.85 -3.44 -10.70
CA SER A 10 -11.42 -3.65 -10.48
C SER A 10 -11.20 -4.10 -9.03
N HIS A 11 -10.27 -5.01 -8.79
CA HIS A 11 -9.91 -5.47 -7.45
C HIS A 11 -8.59 -4.83 -7.05
N PHE A 12 -8.52 -4.25 -5.86
CA PHE A 12 -7.31 -3.66 -5.33
C PHE A 12 -7.03 -4.20 -3.94
N ASN A 13 -6.10 -5.15 -3.86
CA ASN A 13 -5.69 -5.80 -2.61
C ASN A 13 -4.44 -5.11 -2.03
N VAL A 14 -4.54 -4.65 -0.78
CA VAL A 14 -3.48 -3.99 -0.01
C VAL A 14 -3.20 -4.79 1.24
N MET A 15 -1.94 -5.10 1.52
CA MET A 15 -1.51 -5.80 2.72
C MET A 15 -0.82 -4.83 3.69
N VAL A 16 -1.10 -4.96 4.99
CA VAL A 16 -0.48 -4.14 6.03
C VAL A 16 0.47 -4.98 6.85
N VAL A 17 1.75 -4.60 6.91
CA VAL A 17 2.83 -5.36 7.54
C VAL A 17 3.65 -4.45 8.46
N GLY A 18 4.22 -5.02 9.53
CA GLY A 18 5.08 -4.28 10.47
C GLY A 18 5.03 -4.85 11.89
N PHE A 19 5.88 -4.31 12.77
CA PHE A 19 5.99 -4.79 14.16
C PHE A 19 4.70 -4.68 14.96
N SER A 20 4.57 -5.49 16.01
CA SER A 20 3.43 -5.37 16.91
C SER A 20 3.41 -4.00 17.61
N GLY A 21 2.22 -3.39 17.71
CA GLY A 21 2.06 -2.12 18.42
C GLY A 21 2.36 -0.84 17.62
N VAL A 22 2.71 -0.92 16.33
CA VAL A 22 2.95 0.26 15.45
C VAL A 22 1.67 0.93 14.92
N GLY A 23 0.49 0.34 15.18
CA GLY A 23 -0.80 0.93 14.80
C GLY A 23 -1.41 0.45 13.47
N LYS A 24 -1.02 -0.74 12.98
CA LYS A 24 -1.55 -1.35 11.74
C LYS A 24 -3.07 -1.45 11.71
N THR A 25 -3.66 -2.16 12.67
CA THR A 25 -5.12 -2.36 12.76
C THR A 25 -5.87 -1.05 12.95
N SER A 26 -5.30 -0.12 13.73
CA SER A 26 -5.85 1.24 13.89
C SER A 26 -5.87 2.01 12.57
N PHE A 27 -4.82 1.89 11.75
CA PHE A 27 -4.80 2.46 10.41
C PHE A 27 -5.88 1.84 9.50
N VAL A 28 -6.03 0.51 9.52
CA VAL A 28 -7.07 -0.18 8.73
C VAL A 28 -8.46 0.34 9.09
N ARG A 29 -8.77 0.48 10.39
CA ARG A 29 -10.03 1.08 10.84
C ARG A 29 -10.18 2.52 10.38
N THR A 30 -9.14 3.34 10.53
CA THR A 30 -9.13 4.74 10.06
C THR A 30 -9.44 4.85 8.57
N LEU A 31 -8.87 3.98 7.76
CA LEU A 31 -9.14 3.92 6.33
C LEU A 31 -10.59 3.52 6.04
N LEU A 32 -11.11 2.48 6.69
CA LEU A 32 -12.47 2.02 6.48
C LEU A 32 -13.52 3.04 6.91
N GLU A 33 -13.28 3.73 8.03
CA GLU A 33 -14.18 4.76 8.53
C GLU A 33 -14.17 6.00 7.65
N THR A 34 -12.98 6.43 7.20
CA THR A 34 -12.87 7.54 6.23
C THR A 34 -13.65 7.23 4.95
N LEU A 35 -13.56 6.00 4.45
CA LEU A 35 -14.31 5.57 3.27
C LEU A 35 -15.83 5.52 3.51
N ALA A 36 -16.27 5.17 4.72
CA ALA A 36 -17.67 5.21 5.10
C ALA A 36 -18.21 6.66 5.12
N LEU A 37 -17.44 7.59 5.67
CA LEU A 37 -17.78 9.02 5.70
C LEU A 37 -17.86 9.62 4.28
N ASP A 38 -16.93 9.26 3.38
CA ASP A 38 -16.95 9.71 1.99
C ASP A 38 -18.22 9.23 1.25
N GLN A 39 -18.68 8.00 1.52
CA GLN A 39 -19.93 7.44 0.98
C GLN A 39 -21.15 8.17 1.54
N ALA A 40 -21.21 8.38 2.86
CA ALA A 40 -22.30 9.09 3.52
C ALA A 40 -22.45 10.54 3.02
N ASN A 41 -21.34 11.26 2.87
CA ASN A 41 -21.33 12.62 2.33
C ASN A 41 -21.82 12.66 0.87
N THR A 42 -21.45 11.66 0.05
CA THR A 42 -21.91 11.55 -1.34
C THR A 42 -23.43 11.32 -1.41
N ILE A 43 -23.98 10.47 -0.55
CA ILE A 43 -25.43 10.20 -0.46
C ILE A 43 -26.18 11.46 0.02
N ALA A 44 -25.68 12.13 1.06
CA ALA A 44 -26.29 13.36 1.57
C ALA A 44 -26.35 14.49 0.53
N ASN A 45 -25.27 14.67 -0.25
CA ASN A 45 -25.21 15.65 -1.33
C ASN A 45 -26.13 15.28 -2.51
N SER A 46 -26.31 13.99 -2.80
CA SER A 46 -27.28 13.51 -3.80
C SER A 46 -28.73 13.78 -3.38
N ASN A 47 -29.04 13.59 -2.08
CA ASN A 47 -30.36 13.86 -1.53
C ASN A 47 -30.67 15.36 -1.45
N ASN A 48 -29.68 16.21 -1.18
CA ASN A 48 -29.86 17.67 -1.22
C ASN A 48 -30.14 18.20 -2.64
N LYS A 49 -29.71 17.50 -3.70
CA LYS A 49 -30.06 17.84 -5.10
C LYS A 49 -31.49 17.42 -5.49
N LYS A 50 -32.10 16.48 -4.74
CA LYS A 50 -33.50 16.05 -4.92
C LYS A 50 -34.49 16.75 -3.99
N ARG A 51 -34.04 17.50 -2.98
CA ARG A 51 -34.87 18.28 -2.03
C ARG A 51 -35.55 19.53 -2.59
N ARG A 52 -35.81 19.58 -3.91
CA ARG A 52 -36.74 20.55 -4.50
C ARG A 52 -38.08 19.95 -4.90
N ASP A 53 -38.23 18.62 -4.95
CA ASP A 53 -39.51 17.97 -5.16
C ASP A 53 -39.67 16.78 -4.22
N SER A 54 -40.84 16.67 -3.61
CA SER A 54 -41.33 15.62 -2.69
C SER A 54 -40.91 15.73 -1.22
N PHE A 55 -41.80 16.41 -0.47
CA PHE A 55 -42.19 16.01 0.88
C PHE A 55 -42.64 14.53 0.87
N MET A 56 -42.31 13.80 1.94
CA MET A 56 -42.75 12.44 2.28
C MET A 56 -41.87 11.29 1.74
N SER A 57 -40.83 10.93 2.49
CA SER A 57 -40.48 9.52 2.78
C SER A 57 -39.45 9.50 3.90
N GLU A 58 -39.92 9.65 5.14
CA GLU A 58 -39.18 9.14 6.29
C GLU A 58 -39.47 7.65 6.39
N ASN A 59 -38.39 6.87 6.37
CA ASN A 59 -38.25 5.42 6.67
C ASN A 59 -37.52 4.69 5.55
N SER A 60 -36.22 4.93 5.44
CA SER A 60 -35.26 3.96 4.89
C SER A 60 -33.95 3.99 5.68
N SER A 61 -34.07 4.03 7.01
CA SER A 61 -32.97 3.75 7.95
C SER A 61 -32.88 2.24 8.20
N VAL A 62 -32.69 1.44 7.15
CA VAL A 62 -32.36 0.02 7.28
C VAL A 62 -31.40 -0.36 6.16
N LEU A 63 -30.14 0.01 6.33
CA LEU A 63 -29.04 -0.76 5.77
C LEU A 63 -28.27 -1.36 6.95
N VAL A 64 -28.56 -2.64 7.11
CA VAL A 64 -27.98 -3.64 8.00
C VAL A 64 -26.46 -3.69 7.89
N GLN A 65 -25.80 -3.64 9.06
CA GLN A 65 -24.69 -4.50 9.57
C GLN A 65 -23.59 -4.92 8.56
N GLU A 66 -22.31 -4.78 8.86
CA GLU A 66 -21.64 -5.41 10.01
C GLU A 66 -20.90 -4.44 10.91
N GLN A 67 -21.07 -4.66 12.22
CA GLN A 67 -20.25 -4.07 13.27
C GLN A 67 -18.77 -4.31 12.94
N LEU A 68 -17.97 -3.24 12.91
CA LEU A 68 -16.51 -3.28 12.96
C LEU A 68 -16.03 -3.79 14.34
N GLN A 69 -16.52 -4.93 14.80
CA GLN A 69 -15.96 -5.65 15.95
C GLN A 69 -14.87 -6.61 15.47
N GLY A 70 -13.82 -6.04 14.87
CA GLY A 70 -12.50 -6.67 14.96
C GLY A 70 -12.00 -6.45 16.39
N PRO A 71 -11.43 -7.44 17.09
CA PRO A 71 -11.11 -7.30 18.51
C PRO A 71 -10.12 -6.14 18.75
N ILE A 72 -10.25 -5.46 19.91
CA ILE A 72 -9.28 -4.48 20.46
C ILE A 72 -7.98 -5.21 20.89
N GLU A 73 -7.93 -6.52 20.68
CA GLU A 73 -6.83 -7.40 21.02
C GLU A 73 -5.80 -7.47 19.88
N ARG A 74 -4.59 -7.91 20.22
CA ARG A 74 -3.50 -8.07 19.26
C ARG A 74 -3.93 -9.06 18.17
N THR A 75 -3.82 -8.67 16.91
CA THR A 75 -4.04 -9.53 15.75
C THR A 75 -3.14 -10.77 15.83
N THR A 76 -3.74 -11.94 16.11
CA THR A 76 -3.01 -13.23 16.20
C THR A 76 -2.98 -13.98 14.87
N GLN A 77 -3.94 -13.70 13.98
CA GLN A 77 -4.10 -14.33 12.66
C GLN A 77 -4.37 -13.28 11.58
N PRO A 78 -3.97 -13.54 10.33
CA PRO A 78 -4.25 -12.62 9.22
C PRO A 78 -5.76 -12.48 9.05
N TYR A 79 -6.23 -11.23 8.94
CA TYR A 79 -7.63 -10.89 8.77
C TYR A 79 -7.80 -10.06 7.51
N THR A 80 -8.79 -10.41 6.69
CA THR A 80 -9.03 -9.78 5.39
C THR A 80 -10.39 -9.11 5.37
N ILE A 81 -10.43 -7.85 4.97
CA ILE A 81 -11.64 -7.02 4.86
C ILE A 81 -11.78 -6.58 3.41
N SER A 82 -12.89 -6.89 2.77
CA SER A 82 -13.19 -6.39 1.42
C SER A 82 -14.35 -5.41 1.46
N ARG A 83 -14.19 -4.25 0.80
CA ARG A 83 -15.21 -3.22 0.69
C ARG A 83 -15.32 -2.70 -0.73
N GLU A 84 -16.54 -2.58 -1.25
CA GLU A 84 -16.80 -1.92 -2.52
C GLU A 84 -16.75 -0.40 -2.31
N ILE A 85 -15.90 0.27 -3.09
CA ILE A 85 -15.72 1.72 -3.09
C ILE A 85 -15.97 2.26 -4.49
N GLU A 86 -16.54 3.46 -4.56
CA GLU A 86 -16.68 4.21 -5.80
C GLU A 86 -15.63 5.33 -5.80
N VAL A 87 -14.61 5.20 -6.64
CA VAL A 87 -13.54 6.19 -6.77
C VAL A 87 -13.88 7.11 -7.95
N GLU A 88 -13.71 8.42 -7.73
CA GLU A 88 -13.84 9.47 -8.77
C GLU A 88 -15.17 9.47 -9.54
N LYS A 89 -16.25 8.97 -8.92
CA LYS A 89 -17.64 8.99 -9.42
C LYS A 89 -17.87 8.23 -10.75
N LYS A 90 -16.96 7.33 -11.14
CA LYS A 90 -17.06 6.57 -12.41
C LYS A 90 -16.55 5.13 -12.34
N GLU A 91 -15.67 4.79 -11.39
CA GLU A 91 -15.09 3.44 -11.30
C GLU A 91 -15.47 2.79 -9.96
N ARG A 92 -16.01 1.57 -10.04
CA ARG A 92 -16.29 0.72 -8.88
C ARG A 92 -15.14 -0.24 -8.66
N ILE A 93 -14.61 -0.24 -7.45
CA ILE A 93 -13.42 -1.01 -7.08
C ILE A 93 -13.74 -1.78 -5.81
N ILE A 94 -13.27 -3.02 -5.73
CA ILE A 94 -13.29 -3.80 -4.49
C ILE A 94 -11.90 -3.62 -3.84
N LEU A 95 -11.85 -2.83 -2.78
CA LEU A 95 -10.67 -2.68 -1.95
C LEU A 95 -10.64 -3.83 -0.95
N THR A 96 -9.59 -4.65 -1.00
CA THR A 96 -9.34 -5.71 -0.01
C THR A 96 -8.14 -5.33 0.83
N ILE A 97 -8.33 -5.18 2.13
CA ILE A 97 -7.24 -4.90 3.09
C ILE A 97 -6.94 -6.17 3.85
N ILE A 98 -5.67 -6.60 3.82
CA ILE A 98 -5.17 -7.78 4.52
C ILE A 98 -4.35 -7.27 5.71
N ASP A 99 -4.92 -7.34 6.91
CA ASP A 99 -4.20 -7.06 8.16
C ASP A 99 -3.41 -8.30 8.57
N THR A 100 -2.11 -8.12 8.79
CA THR A 100 -1.22 -9.22 9.20
C THR A 100 -0.90 -9.14 10.69
N PRO A 101 -0.71 -10.30 11.36
CA PRO A 101 -0.23 -10.30 12.73
C PRO A 101 1.12 -9.58 12.79
N GLY A 102 1.29 -8.72 13.79
CA GLY A 102 2.54 -7.97 13.91
C GLY A 102 3.75 -8.87 14.12
N PHE A 103 4.90 -8.45 13.61
CA PHE A 103 6.15 -9.12 13.96
C PHE A 103 6.30 -9.12 15.48
N GLY A 104 6.52 -10.32 16.02
CA GLY A 104 6.59 -10.57 17.44
C GLY A 104 8.00 -10.30 17.97
N ALA A 105 8.51 -11.25 18.75
CA ALA A 105 9.90 -11.22 19.17
C ALA A 105 10.86 -11.41 17.98
N GLU A 106 12.05 -10.83 18.09
CA GLU A 106 13.08 -10.77 17.04
C GLU A 106 13.42 -12.16 16.44
N TYR A 107 13.42 -13.22 17.25
CA TYR A 107 13.75 -14.59 16.80
C TYR A 107 12.66 -15.25 15.93
N LEU A 108 11.44 -14.71 15.89
CA LEU A 108 10.35 -15.23 15.05
C LEU A 108 10.23 -14.49 13.71
N VAL A 109 10.94 -13.38 13.55
CA VAL A 109 10.81 -12.49 12.39
C VAL A 109 11.04 -13.25 11.08
N ASP A 110 12.08 -14.07 11.00
CA ASP A 110 12.40 -14.81 9.77
C ASP A 110 11.30 -15.81 9.38
N LYS A 111 10.70 -16.50 10.38
CA LYS A 111 9.58 -17.42 10.15
C LYS A 111 8.32 -16.67 9.72
N GLN A 112 7.96 -15.60 10.43
CA GLN A 112 6.80 -14.78 10.09
C GLN A 112 6.94 -14.13 8.72
N LEU A 113 8.14 -13.66 8.39
CA LEU A 113 8.48 -13.11 7.08
C LEU A 113 8.32 -14.18 5.98
N HIS A 114 8.81 -15.40 6.22
CA HIS A 114 8.61 -16.51 5.31
C HIS A 114 7.12 -16.83 5.10
N ASP A 115 6.32 -16.85 6.17
CA ASP A 115 4.89 -17.10 6.09
C ASP A 115 4.16 -16.01 5.27
N ILE A 116 4.55 -14.73 5.43
CA ILE A 116 4.02 -13.61 4.63
C ILE A 116 4.43 -13.74 3.16
N THR A 117 5.71 -13.98 2.86
CA THR A 117 6.16 -14.18 1.48
C THR A 117 5.43 -15.36 0.83
N LYS A 118 5.29 -16.47 1.55
CA LYS A 118 4.56 -17.66 1.07
C LYS A 118 3.09 -17.37 0.82
N TYR A 119 2.45 -16.53 1.63
CA TYR A 119 1.09 -16.08 1.39
C TYR A 119 0.97 -15.30 0.07
N ILE A 120 1.90 -14.38 -0.22
CA ILE A 120 1.93 -13.63 -1.49
C ILE A 120 2.13 -14.57 -2.67
N GLU A 121 3.15 -15.46 -2.60
CA GLU A 121 3.42 -16.46 -3.63
C GLU A 121 2.23 -17.41 -3.85
N HIS A 122 1.50 -17.73 -2.79
CA HIS A 122 0.29 -18.53 -2.89
C HIS A 122 -0.82 -17.80 -3.69
N GLN A 123 -0.97 -16.48 -3.56
CA GLN A 123 -1.91 -15.73 -4.40
C GLN A 123 -1.50 -15.80 -5.89
N PHE A 124 -0.20 -15.69 -6.18
CA PHE A 124 0.30 -15.88 -7.55
C PHE A 124 0.07 -17.30 -8.07
N ASP A 125 0.21 -18.32 -7.23
CA ASP A 125 -0.12 -19.70 -7.60
C ASP A 125 -1.60 -19.89 -7.96
N LEU A 126 -2.52 -19.23 -7.23
CA LEU A 126 -3.95 -19.30 -7.54
C LEU A 126 -4.24 -18.70 -8.93
N THR A 127 -3.66 -17.54 -9.24
CA THR A 127 -3.78 -16.93 -10.57
C THR A 127 -3.16 -17.81 -11.66
N LEU A 128 -1.96 -18.34 -11.43
CA LEU A 128 -1.27 -19.20 -12.40
C LEU A 128 -2.04 -20.51 -12.66
N GLN A 129 -2.66 -21.08 -11.63
CA GLN A 129 -3.52 -22.26 -11.75
C GLN A 129 -4.76 -21.96 -12.59
N GLU A 130 -5.38 -20.79 -12.41
CA GLU A 130 -6.54 -20.37 -13.21
C GLU A 130 -6.15 -20.13 -14.68
N GLU A 131 -5.02 -19.45 -14.94
CA GLU A 131 -4.51 -19.24 -16.30
C GLU A 131 -4.17 -20.54 -17.04
N SER A 132 -3.72 -21.55 -16.29
CA SER A 132 -3.36 -22.87 -16.80
C SER A 132 -4.58 -23.74 -17.15
N LYS A 133 -5.80 -23.38 -16.69
CA LYS A 133 -7.02 -24.14 -17.02
C LYS A 133 -7.39 -23.97 -18.49
N VAL A 134 -7.83 -25.07 -19.11
CA VAL A 134 -8.31 -25.09 -20.51
C VAL A 134 -9.61 -24.29 -20.66
N LYS A 135 -10.52 -24.40 -19.69
CA LYS A 135 -11.73 -23.57 -19.59
C LYS A 135 -11.51 -22.51 -18.52
N ARG A 136 -11.09 -21.33 -18.94
CA ARG A 136 -10.82 -20.18 -18.06
C ARG A 136 -12.13 -19.52 -17.64
N ASN A 137 -12.23 -19.12 -16.38
CA ASN A 137 -13.35 -18.28 -15.95
C ASN A 137 -13.06 -16.81 -16.33
N PRO A 138 -13.82 -16.17 -17.23
CA PRO A 138 -13.61 -14.77 -17.60
C PRO A 138 -13.98 -13.78 -16.48
N LYS A 139 -14.49 -14.29 -15.34
CA LYS A 139 -14.80 -13.52 -14.13
C LYS A 139 -13.93 -13.94 -12.94
N SER A 140 -12.74 -14.49 -13.18
CA SER A 140 -11.80 -14.77 -12.09
C SER A 140 -11.50 -13.47 -11.34
N VAL A 141 -11.66 -13.51 -10.03
CA VAL A 141 -11.32 -12.40 -9.14
C VAL A 141 -9.81 -12.33 -9.03
N ASP A 142 -9.26 -11.12 -9.10
CA ASP A 142 -7.84 -10.90 -8.84
C ASP A 142 -7.57 -10.94 -7.34
N THR A 143 -6.69 -11.86 -6.94
CA THR A 143 -6.29 -12.11 -5.55
C THR A 143 -4.87 -11.63 -5.25
N GLN A 144 -4.16 -11.10 -6.26
CA GLN A 144 -2.78 -10.66 -6.11
C GLN A 144 -2.68 -9.47 -5.16
N VAL A 145 -1.65 -9.46 -4.32
CA VAL A 145 -1.39 -8.33 -3.42
C VAL A 145 -0.67 -7.26 -4.23
N HIS A 146 -1.33 -6.12 -4.46
CA HIS A 146 -0.75 -5.06 -5.31
C HIS A 146 0.17 -4.10 -4.55
N CYS A 147 -0.03 -3.99 -3.24
CA CYS A 147 0.72 -3.07 -2.41
C CYS A 147 0.85 -3.62 -0.99
N CYS A 148 2.03 -3.50 -0.41
CA CYS A 148 2.36 -3.83 0.96
C CYS A 148 2.76 -2.55 1.70
N LEU A 149 1.94 -2.13 2.66
CA LEU A 149 2.23 -1.02 3.54
C LEU A 149 3.11 -1.49 4.69
N TYR A 150 4.35 -1.04 4.73
CA TYR A 150 5.29 -1.39 5.79
C TYR A 150 5.34 -0.32 6.88
N PHE A 151 4.86 -0.66 8.08
CA PHE A 151 4.84 0.22 9.24
C PHE A 151 6.15 0.15 10.02
N ILE A 152 6.89 1.25 9.98
CA ILE A 152 8.10 1.52 10.75
C ILE A 152 7.69 2.09 12.13
N ASP A 153 8.35 1.62 13.18
CA ASP A 153 8.12 2.13 14.54
C ASP A 153 8.70 3.55 14.70
N PRO A 154 7.89 4.55 15.08
CA PRO A 154 8.36 5.92 15.30
C PRO A 154 9.36 6.05 16.45
N LYS A 155 9.44 5.07 17.37
CA LYS A 155 10.41 5.12 18.47
C LYS A 155 11.85 4.96 17.99
N LYS A 156 12.04 4.38 16.80
CA LYS A 156 13.36 4.15 16.23
C LYS A 156 13.88 5.43 15.60
N SER A 157 15.18 5.69 15.80
CA SER A 157 15.85 6.87 15.20
C SER A 157 16.35 6.60 13.78
N ALA A 158 16.53 5.33 13.42
CA ALA A 158 16.97 4.83 12.11
C ALA A 158 16.32 3.46 11.84
N LEU A 159 16.52 2.90 10.64
CA LEU A 159 16.04 1.55 10.34
C LEU A 159 16.90 0.49 11.05
N ASP A 160 16.25 -0.46 11.72
CA ASP A 160 16.95 -1.60 12.33
C ASP A 160 17.30 -2.66 11.28
N GLU A 161 18.26 -3.53 11.60
CA GLU A 161 18.65 -4.66 10.74
C GLU A 161 17.45 -5.55 10.36
N PHE A 162 16.51 -5.74 11.29
CA PHE A 162 15.28 -6.50 11.02
C PHE A 162 14.38 -5.79 10.01
N ASP A 163 14.20 -4.47 10.13
CA ASP A 163 13.40 -3.69 9.18
C ASP A 163 14.01 -3.78 7.78
N ILE A 164 15.34 -3.63 7.68
CA ILE A 164 16.09 -3.73 6.43
C ILE A 164 15.91 -5.12 5.80
N ARG A 165 16.03 -6.19 6.60
CA ARG A 165 15.85 -7.57 6.12
C ARG A 165 14.43 -7.83 5.62
N ILE A 166 13.43 -7.34 6.34
CA ILE A 166 12.02 -7.47 5.94
C ILE A 166 11.77 -6.70 4.65
N LEU A 167 12.18 -5.44 4.58
CA LEU A 167 12.02 -4.58 3.41
C LEU A 167 12.66 -5.20 2.17
N LYS A 168 13.92 -5.65 2.26
CA LYS A 168 14.64 -6.32 1.15
C LYS A 168 13.96 -7.59 0.65
N ARG A 169 13.34 -8.36 1.54
CA ARG A 169 12.71 -9.62 1.17
C ARG A 169 11.31 -9.43 0.61
N LEU A 170 10.56 -8.46 1.13
CA LEU A 170 9.21 -8.14 0.65
C LEU A 170 9.26 -7.39 -0.68
N SER A 171 10.21 -6.44 -0.84
CA SER A 171 10.35 -5.66 -2.07
C SER A 171 10.53 -6.52 -3.32
N ASN A 172 11.14 -7.70 -3.21
CA ASN A 172 11.36 -8.59 -4.36
C ASN A 172 10.09 -9.33 -4.83
N ARG A 173 8.98 -9.24 -4.09
CA ARG A 173 7.74 -10.00 -4.38
C ARG A 173 6.49 -9.12 -4.41
N VAL A 174 6.55 -7.89 -3.90
CA VAL A 174 5.42 -6.96 -3.84
C VAL A 174 5.91 -5.53 -3.74
N ASN A 175 5.10 -4.59 -4.24
CA ASN A 175 5.31 -3.16 -4.06
C ASN A 175 5.25 -2.76 -2.58
N VAL A 176 6.38 -2.36 -2.01
CA VAL A 176 6.45 -1.93 -0.61
C VAL A 176 6.43 -0.41 -0.51
N ILE A 177 5.50 0.12 0.31
CA ILE A 177 5.43 1.55 0.65
C ILE A 177 5.76 1.72 2.15
N PRO A 178 6.85 2.42 2.51
CA PRO A 178 7.21 2.65 3.91
C PRO A 178 6.32 3.74 4.55
N ILE A 179 5.81 3.43 5.73
CA ILE A 179 4.95 4.30 6.54
C ILE A 179 5.51 4.37 7.96
N ILE A 180 5.57 5.56 8.52
CA ILE A 180 5.82 5.79 9.94
C ILE A 180 4.46 5.83 10.66
N GLY A 181 4.19 4.79 11.45
CA GLY A 181 2.98 4.72 12.28
C GLY A 181 3.07 5.62 13.52
N LYS A 182 1.93 5.87 14.17
CA LYS A 182 1.86 6.61 15.45
C LYS A 182 2.71 7.88 15.46
N ALA A 183 2.57 8.70 14.41
CA ALA A 183 3.37 9.91 14.25
C ALA A 183 3.11 10.96 15.35
N ASP A 184 2.04 10.82 16.12
CA ASP A 184 1.74 11.57 17.34
C ASP A 184 2.81 11.40 18.43
N ASN A 185 3.58 10.31 18.41
CA ASN A 185 4.71 10.11 19.34
C ASN A 185 5.96 10.93 18.96
N LEU A 186 5.99 11.53 17.77
CA LEU A 186 7.14 12.26 17.26
C LEU A 186 6.93 13.76 17.37
N THR A 187 7.96 14.45 17.84
CA THR A 187 8.04 15.90 17.67
C THR A 187 8.34 16.25 16.21
N LEU A 188 7.97 17.46 15.77
CA LEU A 188 8.28 17.93 14.41
C LEU A 188 9.78 17.88 14.11
N ALA A 189 10.63 18.19 15.10
CA ALA A 189 12.08 18.11 14.95
C ALA A 189 12.58 16.66 14.76
N GLN A 190 11.99 15.68 15.47
CA GLN A 190 12.31 14.27 15.28
C GLN A 190 11.83 13.77 13.91
N ARG A 191 10.60 14.11 13.50
CA ARG A 191 10.07 13.78 12.16
C ARG A 191 10.99 14.27 11.04
N ASN A 192 11.43 15.52 11.12
CA ASN A 192 12.31 16.13 10.12
C ASN A 192 13.71 15.53 10.07
N ARG A 193 14.15 14.81 11.11
CA ARG A 193 15.40 14.04 11.13
C ARG A 193 15.22 12.60 10.69
N LEU A 194 14.12 11.97 11.12
CA LEU A 194 13.83 10.56 10.88
C LEU A 194 13.52 10.29 9.41
N LYS A 195 12.68 11.11 8.76
CA LYS A 195 12.33 10.95 7.34
C LYS A 195 13.57 10.87 6.42
N PRO A 196 14.48 11.87 6.40
CA PRO A 196 15.65 11.80 5.53
C PRO A 196 16.62 10.68 5.92
N SER A 197 16.70 10.31 7.21
CA SER A 197 17.52 9.17 7.64
C SER A 197 17.02 7.86 7.04
N ILE A 198 15.71 7.59 7.11
CA ILE A 198 15.10 6.39 6.54
C ILE A 198 15.30 6.35 5.03
N ILE A 199 15.11 7.46 4.33
CA ILE A 199 15.30 7.53 2.87
C ILE A 199 16.75 7.25 2.49
N LYS A 200 17.71 7.84 3.21
CA LYS A 200 19.14 7.60 3.00
C LYS A 200 19.52 6.13 3.23
N ASP A 201 18.94 5.50 4.25
CA ASP A 201 19.17 4.09 4.52
C ASP A 201 18.63 3.22 3.38
N ILE A 202 17.39 3.48 2.92
CA ILE A 202 16.73 2.74 1.84
C ILE A 202 17.46 2.89 0.50
N TYR A 203 17.75 4.13 0.08
CA TYR A 203 18.26 4.44 -1.26
C TYR A 203 19.79 4.29 -1.33
N THR A 204 20.52 5.05 -0.51
CA THR A 204 21.99 5.13 -0.61
C THR A 204 22.71 3.95 0.04
N THR A 205 22.25 3.51 1.20
CA THR A 205 23.01 2.56 2.03
C THR A 205 22.70 1.11 1.69
N PHE A 206 21.42 0.75 1.66
CA PHE A 206 20.99 -0.62 1.52
C PHE A 206 20.46 -0.98 0.14
N LYS A 207 20.19 0.03 -0.70
CA LYS A 207 19.66 -0.09 -2.08
C LYS A 207 18.47 -1.04 -2.13
N ILE A 208 17.40 -0.69 -1.41
CA ILE A 208 16.19 -1.50 -1.34
C ILE A 208 15.22 -1.02 -2.44
N PRO A 209 14.76 -1.91 -3.33
CA PRO A 209 13.85 -1.54 -4.43
C PRO A 209 12.42 -1.35 -3.90
N VAL A 210 12.19 -0.25 -3.17
CA VAL A 210 10.83 0.12 -2.72
C VAL A 210 10.07 0.79 -3.87
N TYR A 211 8.74 0.76 -3.80
CA TYR A 211 7.89 1.28 -4.88
C TYR A 211 8.25 2.73 -5.24
N GLY A 212 8.39 2.99 -6.54
CA GLY A 212 8.69 4.31 -7.12
C GLY A 212 10.17 4.71 -7.10
N MET A 213 11.06 3.92 -6.47
CA MET A 213 12.50 4.18 -6.58
C MET A 213 13.03 3.66 -7.91
N PRO A 214 13.95 4.40 -8.56
CA PRO A 214 14.60 3.92 -9.78
C PRO A 214 15.40 2.66 -9.47
N ASP A 215 15.22 1.63 -10.31
CA ASP A 215 15.97 0.39 -10.24
C ASP A 215 17.32 0.55 -10.94
N GLU A 216 18.40 0.07 -10.32
CA GLU A 216 19.74 0.14 -10.93
C GLU A 216 19.87 -0.77 -12.19
N GLU A 217 18.96 -1.73 -12.35
CA GLU A 217 18.99 -2.74 -13.43
C GLU A 217 18.33 -2.26 -14.74
N GLU A 218 17.54 -1.19 -14.73
CA GLU A 218 16.89 -0.65 -15.95
C GLU A 218 17.85 0.12 -16.86
N GLU A 219 19.07 0.42 -16.41
CA GLU A 219 20.07 1.17 -17.19
C GLU A 219 21.00 0.28 -18.05
N GLU A 220 20.86 -1.06 -18.04
CA GLU A 220 21.72 -1.98 -18.82
C GLU A 220 21.15 -2.39 -20.20
N GLU A 221 19.95 -1.95 -20.59
CA GLU A 221 19.31 -2.29 -21.88
C GLU A 221 19.20 -1.13 -22.89
N GLU A 222 20.05 -0.10 -22.80
CA GLU A 222 20.31 0.75 -23.98
C GLU A 222 21.30 0.01 -24.89
N ASP A 223 20.76 -0.70 -25.88
CA ASP A 223 21.50 -1.33 -26.97
C ASP A 223 22.48 -0.29 -27.58
N ASP A 224 23.77 -0.46 -27.29
CA ASP A 224 24.92 0.22 -27.92
C ASP A 224 25.05 -0.17 -29.41
N ASP A 225 24.02 0.10 -30.20
CA ASP A 225 24.06 0.11 -31.67
C ASP A 225 23.79 1.55 -32.13
N ASP A 226 24.78 2.45 -31.99
CA ASP A 226 25.18 3.39 -33.04
C ASP A 226 26.30 4.39 -32.61
N GLU A 227 27.40 4.30 -33.37
CA GLU A 227 28.34 5.35 -33.79
C GLU A 227 29.43 5.95 -32.86
N GLU A 228 30.57 6.17 -33.53
CA GLU A 228 31.87 6.55 -33.03
C GLU A 228 31.92 7.95 -32.40
N GLY A 229 32.56 8.02 -31.22
CA GLY A 229 33.50 9.09 -30.89
C GLY A 229 32.91 10.43 -30.44
N GLU A 230 32.74 10.61 -29.14
CA GLU A 230 33.21 11.78 -28.40
C GLU A 230 33.22 11.47 -26.89
N ASN A 231 33.98 12.25 -26.12
CA ASN A 231 34.36 11.92 -24.75
C ASN A 231 33.16 11.67 -23.80
N ASN A 232 32.90 10.41 -23.47
CA ASN A 232 32.00 10.02 -22.38
C ASN A 232 32.56 10.52 -21.04
N LYS A 233 32.17 11.76 -20.66
CA LYS A 233 32.03 12.10 -19.24
C LYS A 233 31.00 11.12 -18.70
N LYS A 234 31.43 10.16 -17.89
CA LYS A 234 30.51 9.41 -17.04
C LYS A 234 29.68 10.45 -16.27
N GLU A 235 28.40 10.57 -16.60
CA GLU A 235 27.49 11.33 -15.77
C GLU A 235 27.52 10.67 -14.38
N ASP A 236 27.91 11.44 -13.36
CA ASP A 236 27.98 10.93 -12.00
C ASP A 236 26.56 10.57 -11.56
N LYS A 237 26.26 9.26 -11.46
CA LYS A 237 24.96 8.77 -10.98
C LYS A 237 24.62 9.44 -9.64
N PRO A 238 23.37 9.90 -9.44
CA PRO A 238 23.00 10.62 -8.23
C PRO A 238 23.18 9.72 -7.01
N THR A 239 23.94 10.21 -6.03
CA THR A 239 24.28 9.42 -4.82
C THR A 239 23.18 9.45 -3.77
N THR A 240 22.23 10.39 -3.90
CA THR A 240 21.12 10.58 -2.97
C THR A 240 19.83 10.83 -3.74
N LEU A 241 18.70 10.44 -3.15
CA LEU A 241 17.38 10.70 -3.74
C LEU A 241 17.13 12.20 -3.96
N ALA A 242 17.67 13.07 -3.09
CA ALA A 242 17.55 14.51 -3.27
C ALA A 242 18.25 14.99 -4.56
N GLN A 243 19.46 14.48 -4.82
CA GLN A 243 20.20 14.78 -6.04
C GLN A 243 19.48 14.23 -7.28
N PHE A 244 18.85 13.06 -7.19
CA PHE A 244 18.02 12.51 -8.27
C PHE A 244 16.81 13.40 -8.56
N LEU A 245 16.08 13.83 -7.52
CA LEU A 245 14.91 14.69 -7.69
C LEU A 245 15.26 16.08 -8.26
N GLU A 246 16.46 16.60 -7.98
CA GLU A 246 16.95 17.86 -8.56
C GLU A 246 17.25 17.78 -10.06
N GLN A 247 17.33 16.58 -10.66
CA GLN A 247 17.54 16.41 -12.09
C GLN A 247 16.27 16.71 -12.91
N PHE A 248 15.09 16.66 -12.29
CA PHE A 248 13.82 16.86 -12.97
C PHE A 248 13.32 18.29 -12.78
N ASP A 249 12.84 18.92 -13.86
CA ASP A 249 12.15 20.20 -13.80
C ASP A 249 10.63 19.97 -13.74
N TYR A 250 10.08 19.96 -12.52
CA TYR A 250 8.68 19.61 -12.23
C TYR A 250 7.66 20.30 -13.16
N GLU A 251 7.88 21.56 -13.54
CA GLU A 251 6.93 22.31 -14.39
C GLU A 251 6.95 21.86 -15.86
N GLN A 252 8.04 21.25 -16.31
CA GLN A 252 8.20 20.76 -17.68
C GLN A 252 7.79 19.30 -17.84
N GLU A 253 7.71 18.55 -16.74
CA GLU A 253 7.38 17.14 -16.73
C GLU A 253 5.89 16.85 -16.99
N ASP A 254 5.63 15.68 -17.56
CA ASP A 254 4.27 15.18 -17.76
C ASP A 254 3.56 14.90 -16.43
N ASN A 255 2.23 14.92 -16.44
CA ASN A 255 1.40 14.73 -15.24
C ASN A 255 1.67 13.39 -14.52
N ASP A 256 2.06 12.35 -15.26
CA ASP A 256 2.39 11.05 -14.70
C ASP A 256 3.71 11.13 -13.93
N THR A 257 4.74 11.73 -14.50
CA THR A 257 6.04 11.98 -13.85
C THR A 257 5.89 12.88 -12.62
N GLN A 258 5.11 13.96 -12.73
CA GLN A 258 4.79 14.84 -11.60
C GLN A 258 4.18 14.07 -10.43
N SER A 259 3.28 13.11 -10.71
CA SER A 259 2.65 12.30 -9.67
C SER A 259 3.66 11.41 -8.93
N VAL A 260 4.65 10.86 -9.65
CA VAL A 260 5.73 10.05 -9.07
C VAL A 260 6.67 10.93 -8.25
N LEU A 261 7.04 12.12 -8.74
CA LEU A 261 7.85 13.09 -8.00
C LEU A 261 7.16 13.51 -6.69
N ASP A 262 5.86 13.82 -6.74
CA ASP A 262 5.06 14.15 -5.56
C ASP A 262 5.07 13.02 -4.51
N TYR A 263 4.99 11.77 -4.97
CA TYR A 263 5.11 10.60 -4.12
C TYR A 263 6.50 10.50 -3.50
N LEU A 264 7.57 10.62 -4.29
CA LEU A 264 8.96 10.55 -3.83
C LEU A 264 9.32 11.65 -2.83
N HIS A 265 8.75 12.85 -2.96
CA HIS A 265 8.91 13.92 -1.98
C HIS A 265 8.17 13.66 -0.65
N THR A 266 7.13 12.82 -0.67
CA THR A 266 6.27 12.60 0.50
C THR A 266 6.72 11.42 1.36
N ILE A 267 7.33 10.40 0.75
CA ILE A 267 7.78 9.19 1.46
C ILE A 267 8.90 9.46 2.47
N PRO A 268 8.97 8.72 3.58
CA PRO A 268 7.93 7.83 4.09
C PRO A 268 6.72 8.62 4.62
N PHE A 269 5.50 8.10 4.41
CA PHE A 269 4.28 8.73 4.90
C PHE A 269 4.22 8.66 6.43
N THR A 270 3.85 9.74 7.09
CA THR A 270 3.59 9.73 8.55
C THR A 270 2.09 9.68 8.81
N VAL A 271 1.61 8.66 9.51
CA VAL A 271 0.18 8.47 9.74
C VAL A 271 -0.17 8.46 11.22
N ILE A 272 -1.33 9.04 11.51
CA ILE A 272 -1.97 9.02 12.83
C ILE A 272 -3.35 8.41 12.63
N ALA A 273 -3.64 7.34 13.37
CA ALA A 273 -4.95 6.71 13.39
C ALA A 273 -5.85 7.39 14.43
N TYR A 274 -7.16 7.42 14.20
CA TYR A 274 -8.11 8.00 15.15
C TYR A 274 -8.25 7.12 16.41
N GLU A 275 -8.82 7.70 17.45
CA GLU A 275 -9.08 7.00 18.72
C GLU A 275 -10.54 6.52 18.78
N ASP A 276 -10.70 5.23 19.07
CA ASP A 276 -12.01 4.60 19.28
C ASP A 276 -12.50 4.85 20.71
N GLU A 277 -13.79 5.10 20.89
CA GLU A 277 -14.42 5.12 22.21
C GLU A 277 -14.48 3.68 22.77
N PRO A 278 -13.99 3.43 24.00
CA PRO A 278 -13.79 2.07 24.51
C PRO A 278 -15.10 1.27 24.70
N GLU A 279 -16.23 1.94 24.89
CA GLU A 279 -17.53 1.28 25.11
C GLU A 279 -18.25 0.93 23.80
N THR A 280 -18.16 1.81 22.80
CA THR A 280 -18.93 1.70 21.56
C THR A 280 -18.10 1.19 20.38
N GLY A 281 -16.78 1.36 20.43
CA GLY A 281 -15.87 1.09 19.32
C GLY A 281 -16.03 2.05 18.14
N ASN A 282 -16.78 3.15 18.31
CA ASN A 282 -16.97 4.18 17.31
C ASN A 282 -15.89 5.27 17.45
N PRO A 283 -15.62 6.06 16.40
CA PRO A 283 -14.75 7.23 16.51
C PRO A 283 -15.23 8.20 17.59
N ILE A 284 -14.30 8.71 18.39
CA ILE A 284 -14.61 9.77 19.35
C ILE A 284 -14.96 11.05 18.60
N GLU A 285 -16.19 11.53 18.77
CA GLU A 285 -16.62 12.84 18.27
C GLU A 285 -16.07 13.94 19.19
N ILE A 286 -14.90 14.49 18.82
CA ILE A 286 -14.24 15.54 19.62
C ILE A 286 -14.91 16.89 19.40
N SER A 287 -15.20 17.23 18.13
CA SER A 287 -15.79 18.50 17.75
C SER A 287 -16.59 18.34 16.46
N PRO A 288 -17.56 19.23 16.15
CA PRO A 288 -18.36 19.13 14.93
C PRO A 288 -17.52 19.17 13.64
N ASP A 289 -16.34 19.79 13.71
CA ASP A 289 -15.40 19.89 12.58
C ASP A 289 -14.41 18.71 12.52
N ILE A 290 -14.08 18.08 13.66
CA ILE A 290 -13.15 16.96 13.77
C ILE A 290 -13.93 15.65 13.90
N LYS A 291 -14.20 15.04 12.74
CA LYS A 291 -14.92 13.75 12.67
C LYS A 291 -14.05 12.55 13.08
N LEU A 292 -12.75 12.60 12.77
CA LEU A 292 -11.78 11.55 13.08
C LEU A 292 -10.57 12.18 13.75
N GLY A 293 -10.50 12.06 15.07
CA GLY A 293 -9.42 12.64 15.85
C GLY A 293 -8.92 11.76 16.99
N ARG A 294 -7.90 12.26 17.68
CA ARG A 294 -7.44 11.73 18.98
C ARG A 294 -7.50 12.83 20.02
N ASP A 295 -7.90 12.50 21.23
CA ASP A 295 -7.93 13.43 22.35
C ASP A 295 -6.89 13.02 23.40
N PHE A 296 -5.92 13.90 23.65
CA PHE A 296 -4.87 13.67 24.64
C PHE A 296 -5.19 14.30 26.01
N GLY A 297 -6.37 14.91 26.16
CA GLY A 297 -6.80 15.61 27.37
C GLY A 297 -6.16 16.99 27.56
N TRP A 298 -4.97 17.22 27.00
CA TRP A 298 -4.34 18.55 26.90
C TRP A 298 -4.54 19.20 25.52
N GLY A 299 -5.07 18.46 24.56
CA GLY A 299 -5.33 18.93 23.20
C GLY A 299 -5.83 17.81 22.31
N SER A 300 -6.43 18.19 21.20
CA SER A 300 -7.02 17.27 20.24
C SER A 300 -6.34 17.39 18.88
N ILE A 301 -6.16 16.26 18.20
CA ILE A 301 -5.52 16.19 16.89
C ILE A 301 -6.54 15.69 15.87
N ASP A 302 -6.72 16.45 14.79
CA ASP A 302 -7.40 15.98 13.59
C ASP A 302 -6.47 15.05 12.81
N CYS A 303 -6.87 13.78 12.68
CA CYS A 303 -6.08 12.74 12.01
C CYS A 303 -6.10 12.88 10.48
N LEU A 304 -7.07 13.61 9.94
CA LEU A 304 -7.19 13.90 8.51
C LEU A 304 -6.47 15.21 8.13
N GLY A 305 -6.08 16.02 9.12
CA GLY A 305 -5.39 17.27 8.89
C GLY A 305 -3.95 17.09 8.39
N GLU A 306 -3.63 17.72 7.25
CA GLU A 306 -2.31 17.65 6.61
C GLU A 306 -1.16 18.19 7.47
N LYS A 307 -1.48 18.99 8.49
CA LYS A 307 -0.48 19.57 9.40
C LYS A 307 0.25 18.50 10.21
N TYR A 308 -0.46 17.44 10.60
CA TYR A 308 0.04 16.42 11.53
C TYR A 308 0.15 15.04 10.91
N SER A 309 -0.66 14.75 9.89
CA SER A 309 -0.80 13.42 9.30
C SER A 309 -0.77 13.52 7.78
N ASP A 310 0.03 12.66 7.14
CA ASP A 310 0.06 12.48 5.69
C ASP A 310 -1.00 11.45 5.24
N PHE A 311 -1.96 11.09 6.12
CA PHE A 311 -2.97 10.05 5.86
C PHE A 311 -3.81 10.33 4.61
N VAL A 312 -4.25 11.57 4.39
CA VAL A 312 -5.04 11.94 3.21
C VAL A 312 -4.22 11.78 1.93
N LYS A 313 -2.94 12.16 1.97
CA LYS A 313 -2.01 11.97 0.85
C LYS A 313 -1.83 10.48 0.55
N LEU A 314 -1.59 9.66 1.58
CA LEU A 314 -1.49 8.21 1.42
C LEU A 314 -2.78 7.60 0.84
N LYS A 315 -3.97 8.02 1.32
CA LYS A 315 -5.26 7.58 0.77
C LYS A 315 -5.37 7.92 -0.71
N HIS A 316 -4.99 9.14 -1.10
CA HIS A 316 -5.00 9.60 -2.49
C HIS A 316 -3.99 8.83 -3.37
N THR A 317 -2.78 8.56 -2.86
CA THR A 317 -1.77 7.72 -3.52
C THR A 317 -2.32 6.32 -3.79
N LEU A 318 -2.88 5.67 -2.77
CA LEU A 318 -3.34 4.28 -2.85
C LEU A 318 -4.59 4.08 -3.71
N LEU A 319 -5.57 5.00 -3.65
CA LEU A 319 -6.88 4.78 -4.27
C LEU A 319 -7.06 5.54 -5.60
N SER A 320 -6.36 6.66 -5.78
CA SER A 320 -6.50 7.52 -6.96
C SER A 320 -5.25 7.48 -7.85
N SER A 321 -4.18 8.18 -7.47
CA SER A 321 -3.05 8.44 -8.37
C SER A 321 -2.25 7.19 -8.74
N HIS A 322 -1.72 6.46 -7.75
CA HIS A 322 -0.77 5.37 -7.98
C HIS A 322 -1.42 3.99 -8.09
N ARG A 323 -2.74 3.88 -7.87
CA ARG A 323 -3.46 2.60 -7.85
C ARG A 323 -3.21 1.75 -9.09
N ARG A 324 -3.34 2.34 -10.28
CA ARG A 324 -3.17 1.62 -11.54
C ARG A 324 -1.72 1.21 -11.77
N TYR A 325 -0.77 2.09 -11.45
CA TYR A 325 0.66 1.78 -11.53
C TYR A 325 1.04 0.61 -10.61
N LEU A 326 0.55 0.61 -9.36
CA LEU A 326 0.74 -0.51 -8.43
C LEU A 326 0.18 -1.83 -8.96
N GLN A 327 -0.99 -1.81 -9.60
CA GLN A 327 -1.58 -3.00 -10.21
C GLN A 327 -0.76 -3.49 -11.40
N LEU A 328 -0.38 -2.58 -12.30
CA LEU A 328 0.40 -2.89 -13.50
C LEU A 328 1.75 -3.50 -13.13
N ASP A 329 2.51 -2.84 -12.26
CA ASP A 329 3.82 -3.31 -11.81
C ASP A 329 3.73 -4.67 -11.08
N THR A 330 2.63 -4.92 -10.35
CA THR A 330 2.40 -6.24 -9.74
C THR A 330 2.29 -7.35 -10.76
N VAL A 331 1.62 -7.09 -11.88
CA VAL A 331 1.44 -8.06 -12.95
C VAL A 331 2.72 -8.20 -13.78
N GLU A 332 3.27 -7.07 -14.24
CA GLU A 332 4.36 -7.01 -15.22
C GLU A 332 5.71 -7.41 -14.60
N ARG A 333 5.96 -7.06 -13.35
CA ARG A 333 7.21 -7.36 -12.66
C ARG A 333 7.08 -8.61 -11.79
N TYR A 334 6.36 -8.52 -10.67
CA TYR A 334 6.40 -9.57 -9.65
C TYR A 334 5.72 -10.86 -10.07
N TYR A 335 4.53 -10.78 -10.69
CA TYR A 335 3.82 -11.97 -11.15
C TYR A 335 4.53 -12.65 -12.31
N GLU A 336 5.00 -11.91 -13.32
CA GLU A 336 5.71 -12.49 -14.45
C GLU A 336 7.08 -13.08 -14.05
N GLN A 337 7.81 -12.43 -13.15
CA GLN A 337 9.03 -13.00 -12.56
C GLN A 337 8.72 -14.34 -11.87
N TYR A 338 7.72 -14.37 -10.99
CA TYR A 338 7.30 -15.58 -10.29
C TYR A 338 6.81 -16.68 -11.25
N ARG A 339 6.03 -16.31 -12.27
CA ARG A 339 5.51 -17.20 -13.30
C ARG A 339 6.66 -17.85 -14.08
N THR A 340 7.66 -17.06 -14.46
CA THR A 340 8.86 -17.54 -15.15
C THR A 340 9.63 -18.53 -14.29
N GLU A 341 9.91 -18.19 -13.02
CA GLU A 341 10.56 -19.08 -12.05
C GLU A 341 9.81 -20.42 -11.92
N ARG A 342 8.48 -20.38 -11.79
CA ARG A 342 7.65 -21.60 -11.63
C ARG A 342 7.58 -22.45 -12.89
N LEU A 343 7.52 -21.83 -14.08
CA LEU A 343 7.52 -22.57 -15.34
C LEU A 343 8.88 -23.22 -15.61
N MET A 344 9.98 -22.52 -15.30
CA MET A 344 11.33 -23.08 -15.37
C MET A 344 11.49 -24.27 -14.41
N TYR A 345 11.03 -24.15 -13.17
CA TYR A 345 11.06 -25.24 -12.20
C TYR A 345 10.25 -26.47 -12.67
N LYS A 346 9.03 -26.27 -13.19
CA LYS A 346 8.21 -27.35 -13.76
C LYS A 346 8.86 -28.02 -14.96
N ARG A 347 9.58 -27.27 -15.80
CA ARG A 347 10.37 -27.84 -16.91
C ARG A 347 11.55 -28.66 -16.39
N ALA A 348 12.31 -28.13 -15.44
CA ALA A 348 13.48 -28.80 -14.87
C ALA A 348 13.13 -30.13 -14.16
N THR A 349 12.02 -30.15 -13.41
CA THR A 349 11.50 -31.38 -12.78
C THR A 349 11.04 -32.42 -13.80
N LYS A 350 10.43 -32.01 -14.92
CA LYS A 350 10.06 -32.93 -16.02
C LYS A 350 11.27 -33.49 -16.78
N ILE A 351 12.35 -32.72 -16.87
CA ILE A 351 13.60 -33.11 -17.56
C ILE A 351 14.51 -33.93 -16.61
N GLY A 352 14.14 -34.10 -15.34
CA GLY A 352 14.88 -34.91 -14.37
C GLY A 352 16.18 -34.26 -13.87
N MET A 353 16.35 -32.94 -14.07
CA MET A 353 17.58 -32.22 -13.71
C MET A 353 17.60 -31.72 -12.25
N VAL A 354 16.52 -31.92 -11.47
CA VAL A 354 16.45 -31.49 -10.07
C VAL A 354 16.06 -32.68 -9.19
N ALA A 355 16.97 -33.06 -8.29
CA ALA A 355 16.66 -34.04 -7.24
C ALA A 355 15.60 -33.46 -6.28
N PRO A 356 14.58 -34.24 -5.88
CA PRO A 356 13.55 -33.76 -4.98
C PRO A 356 14.12 -33.71 -3.57
N ASN A 357 14.56 -32.54 -3.10
CA ASN A 357 14.89 -32.35 -1.68
C ASN A 357 14.28 -31.06 -1.15
N LEU A 358 13.80 -31.15 0.10
CA LEU A 358 13.12 -30.17 0.93
C LEU A 358 11.59 -30.02 0.77
N ALA A 359 10.90 -31.14 0.95
CA ALA A 359 9.81 -31.16 1.93
C ALA A 359 10.34 -31.88 3.19
N THR A 360 9.92 -31.43 4.38
CA THR A 360 10.29 -31.91 5.73
C THR A 360 11.59 -31.35 6.33
N SER A 361 11.47 -30.26 7.08
CA SER A 361 11.86 -30.11 8.49
C SER A 361 11.33 -28.79 9.01
#